data_AF-A0A6P8GBG0-F1
#
_entry.id   AF-A0A6P8GBG0-F1
#
_cell.length_a   1.000
_cell.length_b   1.000
_cell.length_c   1.000
_cell.angle_alpha   90.00
_cell.angle_beta   90.00
_cell.angle_gamma   90.00
#
_symmetry.space_group_name_H-M   'P 1'
#
loop_
_entity.id
_entity.type
_entity.pdbx_description
1 polymer ?
#
loop_
_entity_poly.entity_id
_entity_poly.type
_entity_poly.pdbx_seq_one_letter_code
_entity_poly.pdbx_strand_id
1 'polypeptide(L)'
;MTEPGLLTVVPPALKRLAQQVVRGFYGVDHALALDVLIRNPCVREEDMLELLKFERKQLRSVLNTLKADKFVKCRLRVETAADGKSTRHNYYFINYRLLVNVVKYKLDHMRRRIETDERDSTNRASFRCPCCLSTFTDLEANQLFDPMTGEG
;
A
#
# COMPACT_ATOMS: atom_id res chain seq x y z
N MET A 1 -19.37 10.60 -27.38
CA MET A 1 -18.68 10.00 -26.22
C MET A 1 -17.71 8.98 -26.76
N THR A 2 -16.45 9.36 -26.91
CA THR A 2 -15.41 8.50 -27.47
C THR A 2 -15.15 7.37 -26.49
N GLU A 3 -15.50 6.14 -26.85
CA GLU A 3 -15.10 4.96 -26.07
C GLU A 3 -13.58 5.02 -25.89
N PRO A 4 -13.07 5.09 -24.65
CA PRO A 4 -11.63 5.11 -24.46
C PRO A 4 -11.09 3.78 -24.97
N GLY A 5 -10.38 3.83 -26.11
CA GLY A 5 -9.81 2.65 -26.74
C GLY A 5 -9.10 1.78 -25.71
N LEU A 6 -9.45 0.50 -25.68
CA LEU A 6 -8.82 -0.47 -24.79
C LEU A 6 -7.30 -0.45 -25.02
N LEU A 7 -6.56 0.06 -24.03
CA LEU A 7 -5.09 0.03 -24.06
C LEU A 7 -4.66 -1.44 -24.01
N THR A 8 -4.19 -1.97 -25.13
CA THR A 8 -3.67 -3.34 -25.24
C THR A 8 -2.31 -3.51 -24.56
N VAL A 9 -1.61 -2.39 -24.35
CA VAL A 9 -0.28 -2.36 -23.73
C VAL A 9 -0.32 -1.53 -22.45
N VAL A 10 0.27 -2.06 -21.39
CA VAL A 10 0.42 -1.33 -20.12
C VAL A 10 1.46 -0.22 -20.29
N PRO A 11 1.10 1.05 -20.03
CA PRO A 11 2.04 2.16 -20.11
C PRO A 11 3.28 1.96 -19.21
N PRO A 12 4.49 2.31 -19.68
CA PRO A 12 5.73 2.10 -18.92
C PRO A 12 5.74 2.86 -17.59
N ALA A 13 5.06 4.01 -17.51
CA ALA A 13 4.92 4.77 -16.27
C ALA A 13 4.19 3.97 -15.17
N LEU A 14 3.16 3.17 -15.52
CA LEU A 14 2.45 2.34 -14.55
C LEU A 14 3.30 1.17 -14.06
N LYS A 15 4.13 0.60 -14.94
CA LYS A 15 5.11 -0.43 -14.56
C LYS A 15 6.14 0.13 -13.58
N ARG A 16 6.70 1.31 -13.87
CA ARG A 16 7.65 2.02 -13.00
C ARG A 16 7.03 2.36 -11.65
N LEU A 17 5.80 2.87 -11.63
CA LEU A 17 5.07 3.16 -10.39
C LEU A 17 4.95 1.91 -9.53
N ALA A 18 4.49 0.79 -10.11
CA ALA A 18 4.35 -0.46 -9.38
C ALA A 18 5.68 -0.94 -8.79
N GLN A 19 6.77 -0.83 -9.56
CA GLN A 19 8.13 -1.16 -9.11
C GLN A 19 8.61 -0.27 -7.96
N GLN A 20 8.42 1.05 -8.06
CA GLN A 20 8.84 2.01 -7.03
C GLN A 20 8.08 1.77 -5.73
N VAL A 21 6.76 1.56 -5.80
CA VAL A 21 5.94 1.31 -4.62
C VAL A 21 6.34 0.01 -3.94
N VAL A 22 6.46 -1.09 -4.68
CA VAL A 22 6.79 -2.37 -4.05
C VAL A 22 8.20 -2.38 -3.47
N ARG A 23 9.18 -1.78 -4.15
CA ARG A 23 10.55 -1.68 -3.61
C ARG A 23 10.69 -0.71 -2.43
N GLY A 24 9.82 0.31 -2.35
CA GLY A 24 9.85 1.29 -1.27
C GLY A 24 9.13 0.85 0.01
N PHE A 25 8.06 0.06 -0.12
CA PHE A 25 7.17 -0.28 1.01
C PHE A 25 7.14 -1.78 1.37
N TYR A 26 7.73 -2.65 0.55
CA TYR A 26 7.71 -4.10 0.76
C TYR A 26 9.12 -4.69 0.66
N GLY A 27 9.26 -5.95 1.09
CA GLY A 27 10.53 -6.67 1.00
C GLY A 27 10.91 -7.10 -0.41
N VAL A 28 12.17 -7.51 -0.59
CA VAL A 28 12.76 -7.93 -1.87
C VAL A 28 11.95 -9.04 -2.54
N ASP A 29 11.46 -10.02 -1.78
CA ASP A 29 10.67 -11.13 -2.32
C ASP A 29 9.38 -10.65 -3.02
N HIS A 30 8.75 -9.61 -2.49
CA HIS A 30 7.55 -9.01 -3.07
C HIS A 30 7.89 -8.27 -4.36
N ALA A 31 9.02 -7.56 -4.38
CA ALA A 31 9.50 -6.87 -5.57
C ALA A 31 9.81 -7.86 -6.69
N LEU A 32 10.48 -8.97 -6.38
CA LEU A 32 10.79 -10.03 -7.34
C LEU A 32 9.52 -10.67 -7.91
N ALA A 33 8.56 -11.02 -7.06
CA ALA A 33 7.28 -11.57 -7.51
C ALA A 33 6.53 -10.60 -8.44
N LEU A 34 6.51 -9.31 -8.11
CA LEU A 34 5.87 -8.30 -8.95
C LEU A 34 6.63 -8.10 -10.28
N ASP A 35 7.96 -8.09 -10.28
CA ASP A 35 8.78 -7.95 -11.49
C ASP A 35 8.58 -9.10 -12.49
N VAL A 36 8.31 -10.31 -12.01
CA VAL A 36 7.90 -11.44 -12.85
C VAL A 36 6.55 -11.15 -13.52
N LEU A 37 5.57 -10.65 -12.78
CA LEU A 37 4.24 -10.32 -13.31
C LEU A 37 4.23 -9.09 -14.23
N ILE A 38 5.19 -8.17 -14.09
CA ILE A 38 5.36 -7.01 -14.98
C ILE A 38 5.91 -7.44 -16.34
N ARG A 39 6.81 -8.43 -16.35
CA ARG A 39 7.40 -9.02 -17.56
C ARG A 39 6.44 -9.99 -18.25
N ASN A 40 5.73 -10.79 -17.46
CA ASN A 40 4.78 -11.80 -17.92
C ASN A 40 3.38 -11.45 -17.40
N PRO A 41 2.47 -10.92 -18.25
CA PRO A 41 1.19 -10.33 -17.80
C PRO A 41 0.27 -11.26 -16.99
N CYS A 42 0.38 -12.57 -17.20
CA CYS A 42 -0.39 -13.60 -16.49
C CYS A 42 0.50 -14.82 -16.31
N VAL A 43 0.71 -15.26 -15.07
CA VAL A 43 1.62 -16.36 -14.74
C VAL A 43 0.95 -17.34 -13.79
N ARG A 44 1.16 -18.64 -14.03
CA ARG A 44 0.70 -19.71 -13.15
C ARG A 44 1.57 -19.78 -11.89
N GLU A 45 0.99 -20.19 -10.76
CA GLU A 45 1.72 -20.32 -9.49
C GLU A 45 2.99 -21.19 -9.61
N GLU A 46 2.88 -22.34 -10.29
CA GLU A 46 4.00 -23.26 -10.50
C GLU A 46 5.14 -22.62 -11.29
N ASP A 47 4.80 -21.84 -12.33
CA ASP A 47 5.80 -21.19 -13.17
C ASP A 47 6.49 -20.05 -12.40
N MET A 48 5.76 -19.35 -11.52
CA MET A 48 6.37 -18.38 -10.61
C MET A 48 7.34 -19.05 -9.63
N LEU A 49 7.00 -20.23 -9.10
CA LEU A 49 7.92 -21.00 -8.24
C LEU A 49 9.19 -21.37 -9.00
N GLU A 50 9.06 -21.84 -10.24
CA GLU A 50 10.19 -22.25 -11.05
C GLU A 50 11.09 -21.07 -11.43
N LEU A 51 10.51 -19.91 -11.76
CA LEU A 51 11.24 -18.71 -12.15
C LEU A 51 11.96 -18.04 -10.97
N LEU A 52 11.30 -17.99 -9.81
CA LEU A 52 11.85 -17.32 -8.61
C LEU A 52 12.71 -18.24 -7.75
N LYS A 53 12.61 -19.56 -7.95
CA LYS A 53 13.24 -20.59 -7.10
C LYS A 53 12.89 -20.46 -5.62
N PHE A 54 11.68 -19.95 -5.32
CA PHE A 54 11.16 -19.83 -3.97
C PHE A 54 10.61 -21.15 -3.46
N GLU A 55 10.58 -21.31 -2.14
CA GLU A 55 9.76 -22.34 -1.52
C GLU A 55 8.27 -22.02 -1.68
N ARG A 56 7.45 -23.06 -1.83
CA ARG A 56 5.99 -22.92 -2.01
C ARG A 56 5.31 -22.09 -0.92
N LYS A 57 5.71 -22.29 0.33
CA LYS A 57 5.14 -21.55 1.48
C LYS A 57 5.53 -20.07 1.44
N GLN A 58 6.79 -19.78 1.09
CA GLN A 58 7.29 -18.41 0.96
C GLN A 58 6.57 -17.67 -0.17
N LEU A 59 6.51 -18.24 -1.38
CA LEU A 59 5.81 -17.61 -2.50
C LEU A 59 4.34 -17.34 -2.17
N ARG A 60 3.65 -18.30 -1.55
CA ARG A 60 2.24 -18.13 -1.18
C ARG A 60 2.05 -17.01 -0.16
N SER A 61 2.97 -16.88 0.80
CA SER A 61 2.96 -15.76 1.77
C SER A 61 3.08 -14.42 1.05
N VAL A 62 4.08 -14.29 0.17
CA VAL A 62 4.33 -13.08 -0.64
C VAL A 62 3.11 -12.72 -1.50
N LEU A 63 2.57 -13.69 -2.24
CA LEU A 63 1.41 -13.48 -3.11
C LEU A 63 0.14 -13.15 -2.31
N ASN A 64 -0.04 -13.73 -1.13
CA ASN A 64 -1.18 -13.41 -0.26
C ASN A 64 -1.10 -11.96 0.26
N THR A 65 0.08 -11.48 0.65
CA THR A 65 0.28 -10.08 1.03
C THR A 65 -0.04 -9.15 -0.14
N LEU A 66 0.55 -9.39 -1.33
CA LEU A 66 0.28 -8.59 -2.53
C LEU A 66 -1.19 -8.63 -2.97
N LYS A 67 -1.88 -9.75 -2.75
CA LYS A 67 -3.31 -9.91 -3.02
C LYS A 67 -4.17 -9.17 -2.01
N ALA A 68 -3.86 -9.25 -0.72
CA ALA A 68 -4.56 -8.55 0.36
C ALA A 68 -4.50 -7.03 0.17
N ASP A 69 -3.33 -6.52 -0.22
CA ASP A 69 -3.13 -5.13 -0.57
C ASP A 69 -3.64 -4.76 -1.97
N LYS A 70 -4.25 -5.71 -2.70
CA LYS A 70 -4.90 -5.50 -4.01
C LYS A 70 -3.95 -5.08 -5.15
N PHE A 71 -2.65 -5.39 -5.03
CA PHE A 71 -1.66 -5.21 -6.10
C PHE A 71 -1.80 -6.30 -7.17
N VAL A 72 -2.09 -7.53 -6.74
CA VAL A 72 -2.20 -8.70 -7.61
C VAL A 72 -3.59 -9.33 -7.47
N LYS A 73 -4.13 -9.84 -8.58
CA LYS A 73 -5.34 -10.68 -8.59
C LYS A 73 -4.98 -12.12 -8.90
N CYS A 74 -5.72 -13.02 -8.27
CA CYS A 74 -5.65 -14.46 -8.52
C CYS A 74 -6.94 -14.91 -9.21
N ARG A 75 -6.80 -15.73 -10.25
CA ARG A 75 -7.91 -16.41 -10.95
C ARG A 75 -7.62 -17.90 -10.98
N LEU A 76 -8.57 -18.68 -10.48
CA LEU A 76 -8.54 -20.12 -10.61
C LEU A 76 -9.03 -20.49 -12.03
N ARG A 77 -8.23 -21.26 -12.76
CA ARG A 77 -8.68 -21.93 -13.99
C ARG A 77 -8.63 -23.43 -13.80
N VAL A 78 -9.64 -24.12 -14.33
CA VAL A 78 -9.63 -25.57 -14.43
C VAL A 78 -9.11 -25.89 -15.82
N GLU A 79 -8.05 -26.67 -15.88
CA GLU A 79 -7.48 -27.19 -17.11
C GLU A 79 -7.74 -28.70 -17.13
N THR A 80 -8.37 -29.17 -18.20
CA THR A 80 -8.56 -30.60 -18.42
C THR A 80 -7.37 -31.09 -19.23
N ALA A 81 -6.51 -31.88 -18.61
CA ALA A 81 -5.39 -32.49 -19.28
C ALA A 81 -5.87 -33.55 -20.29
N ALA A 82 -5.00 -33.94 -21.22
CA ALA A 82 -5.32 -34.89 -22.29
C ALA A 82 -5.72 -36.30 -21.78
N ASP A 83 -5.39 -36.62 -20.53
CA ASP A 83 -5.77 -37.83 -19.81
C ASP A 83 -7.17 -37.74 -19.16
N GLY A 84 -7.90 -36.66 -19.40
CA GLY A 84 -9.24 -36.43 -18.86
C GLY A 84 -9.27 -35.94 -17.41
N LYS A 85 -8.11 -35.78 -16.75
CA LYS A 85 -8.05 -35.26 -15.39
C LYS A 85 -8.14 -33.74 -15.39
N SER A 86 -9.10 -33.21 -14.65
CA SER A 86 -9.25 -31.78 -14.44
C SER A 86 -8.39 -31.31 -13.26
N THR A 87 -7.38 -30.49 -13.51
CA THR A 87 -6.55 -29.86 -12.47
C THR A 87 -6.88 -28.37 -12.34
N ARG A 88 -6.86 -27.88 -11.10
CA ARG A 88 -7.14 -26.48 -10.78
C ARG A 88 -5.82 -25.73 -10.63
N HIS A 89 -5.62 -24.68 -11.42
CA HIS A 89 -4.43 -23.84 -11.40
C HIS A 89 -4.75 -22.40 -11.04
N ASN A 90 -3.92 -21.82 -10.16
CA ASN A 90 -3.98 -20.40 -9.82
C ASN A 90 -3.14 -19.60 -10.80
N TYR A 91 -3.75 -18.60 -11.43
CA TYR A 91 -3.11 -17.63 -12.28
C TYR A 91 -3.08 -16.26 -11.60
N TYR A 92 -1.93 -15.61 -11.62
CA TYR A 92 -1.71 -14.30 -11.03
C TYR A 92 -1.45 -13.25 -12.10
N PHE A 93 -2.01 -12.06 -11.92
CA PHE A 93 -1.83 -10.90 -12.80
C PHE A 93 -2.02 -9.59 -12.04
N ILE A 94 -1.46 -8.50 -12.59
CA ILE A 94 -1.57 -7.16 -12.00
C ILE A 94 -2.79 -6.44 -12.56
N ASN A 95 -3.63 -5.90 -11.68
CA ASN A 95 -4.68 -4.96 -12.07
C ASN A 95 -4.20 -3.53 -11.86
N TYR A 96 -3.62 -2.93 -12.89
CA TYR A 96 -3.00 -1.59 -12.79
C TYR A 96 -3.98 -0.49 -12.40
N ARG A 97 -5.26 -0.58 -12.81
CA ARG A 97 -6.29 0.39 -12.40
C ARG A 97 -6.51 0.34 -10.89
N LEU A 98 -6.65 -0.86 -10.34
CA LEU A 98 -6.83 -1.04 -8.90
C LEU A 98 -5.57 -0.65 -8.13
N LEU A 99 -4.39 -1.03 -8.62
CA LEU A 99 -3.11 -0.66 -8.03
C LEU A 99 -2.98 0.86 -7.90
N VAL A 100 -3.23 1.63 -8.96
CA VAL A 100 -3.16 3.10 -8.92
C VAL A 100 -4.13 3.67 -7.90
N ASN A 101 -5.36 3.16 -7.83
CA ASN A 101 -6.35 3.64 -6.85
C ASN A 101 -5.91 3.37 -5.41
N VAL A 102 -5.37 2.18 -5.14
CA VAL A 102 -4.86 1.82 -3.81
C VAL A 102 -3.66 2.67 -3.42
N VAL A 103 -2.73 2.89 -4.36
CA VAL A 103 -1.55 3.73 -4.13
C VAL A 103 -1.96 5.16 -3.83
N LYS A 104 -2.87 5.74 -4.63
CA LYS A 104 -3.42 7.08 -4.37
C LYS A 104 -4.06 7.17 -2.99
N TYR A 105 -4.89 6.20 -2.63
CA TYR A 105 -5.56 6.16 -1.34
C TYR A 105 -4.57 6.07 -0.17
N LYS A 106 -3.58 5.17 -0.23
CA LYS A 106 -2.57 5.03 0.82
C LYS A 106 -1.73 6.30 0.96
N LEU A 107 -1.32 6.94 -0.15
CA LEU A 107 -0.56 8.19 -0.12
C LEU A 107 -1.37 9.35 0.46
N ASP A 108 -2.65 9.47 0.13
CA ASP A 108 -3.54 10.47 0.72
C ASP A 108 -3.69 10.27 2.24
N HIS A 109 -3.84 9.03 2.70
CA HIS A 109 -3.82 8.71 4.13
C HIS A 109 -2.50 9.03 4.82
N MET A 110 -1.37 8.72 4.18
CA MET A 110 -0.05 9.05 4.71
C MET A 110 0.12 10.56 4.83
N ARG A 111 -0.28 11.33 3.81
CA ARG A 111 -0.26 12.78 3.82
C ARG A 111 -1.07 13.34 4.99
N ARG A 112 -2.34 12.92 5.14
CA ARG A 112 -3.21 13.39 6.22
C ARG A 112 -2.64 13.06 7.60
N ARG A 113 -2.03 11.89 7.75
CA ARG A 113 -1.40 11.51 9.02
C ARG A 113 -0.22 12.42 9.35
N ILE A 114 0.64 12.74 8.36
CA ILE A 114 1.75 13.68 8.55
C ILE A 114 1.22 15.06 8.93
N GLU A 115 0.20 15.57 8.23
CA GLU A 115 -0.42 16.86 8.53
C GLU A 115 -1.02 16.91 9.94
N THR A 116 -1.66 15.82 10.40
CA THR A 116 -2.15 15.70 11.77
C THR A 116 -1.00 15.64 12.78
N ASP A 117 0.02 14.83 12.54
CA ASP A 117 1.17 14.68 13.45
C ASP A 117 1.93 16.03 13.58
N GLU A 118 2.07 16.80 12.50
CA GLU A 118 2.64 18.15 12.52
C GLU A 118 1.78 19.10 13.36
N ARG A 119 0.45 19.10 13.16
CA ARG A 119 -0.47 19.92 13.96
C ARG A 119 -0.41 19.56 15.45
N ASP A 120 -0.43 18.28 15.79
CA ASP A 120 -0.37 17.83 17.18
C ASP A 120 0.98 18.19 17.83
N SER A 121 2.07 18.20 17.06
CA SER A 121 3.37 18.67 17.53
C SER A 121 3.36 20.17 17.87
N THR A 122 2.67 20.99 17.07
CA THR A 122 2.49 22.43 17.34
C THR A 122 1.49 22.72 18.46
N ASN A 123 0.58 21.78 18.73
CA ASN A 123 -0.47 21.90 19.74
C ASN A 123 -0.11 21.17 21.04
N ARG A 124 1.17 20.81 21.22
CA ARG A 124 1.65 20.15 22.44
C ARG A 124 1.57 21.14 23.60
N ALA A 125 0.93 20.74 24.69
CA ALA A 125 0.87 21.55 25.90
C ALA A 125 2.30 21.79 26.46
N SER A 126 2.75 23.04 26.39
CA SER A 126 4.06 23.50 26.84
C SER A 126 4.09 23.80 28.34
N PHE A 127 2.93 24.08 28.95
CA PHE A 127 2.81 24.52 30.34
C PHE A 127 2.07 23.51 31.19
N ARG A 128 2.46 23.42 32.47
CA ARG A 128 1.78 22.60 33.48
C ARG A 128 1.61 23.43 34.75
N CYS A 129 0.38 23.53 35.24
CA CYS A 129 0.10 24.20 36.51
C CYS A 129 0.59 23.31 37.69
N PRO A 130 1.41 23.82 38.61
CA PRO A 130 1.90 23.06 39.76
C PRO A 130 0.79 22.79 40.80
N CYS A 131 -0.29 23.56 40.82
CA CYS A 131 -1.36 23.46 41.84
C CYS A 131 -2.48 22.49 41.44
N CYS A 132 -2.93 22.51 40.18
CA CYS A 132 -4.02 21.66 39.68
C CYS A 132 -3.57 20.58 38.69
N LEU A 133 -2.28 20.56 38.30
CA LEU A 133 -1.66 19.62 37.35
C LEU A 133 -2.23 19.65 35.92
N SER A 134 -3.13 20.57 35.61
CA SER A 134 -3.62 20.81 34.26
C SER A 134 -2.48 21.26 33.33
N THR A 135 -2.53 20.81 32.08
CA THR A 135 -1.55 21.14 31.05
C THR A 135 -2.17 22.08 30.04
N PHE A 136 -1.46 23.14 29.69
CA PHE A 136 -1.93 24.20 28.80
C PHE A 136 -0.99 24.37 27.62
N THR A 137 -1.58 24.64 26.46
CA THR A 137 -0.86 25.06 25.26
C THR A 137 -0.44 26.53 25.36
N ASP A 138 0.52 26.97 24.53
CA ASP A 138 0.94 28.38 24.49
C ASP A 138 -0.23 29.34 24.18
N LEU A 139 -1.21 28.89 23.40
CA LEU A 139 -2.40 29.67 23.07
C LEU A 139 -3.36 29.80 24.27
N GLU A 140 -3.57 28.72 25.01
CA GLU A 140 -4.45 28.70 26.19
C GLU A 140 -3.82 29.47 27.36
N ALA A 141 -2.51 29.40 27.54
CA ALA A 141 -1.79 30.18 28.57
C ALA A 141 -1.97 31.70 28.36
N ASN A 142 -1.93 32.17 27.11
CA ASN A 142 -2.19 33.59 26.80
C ASN A 142 -3.63 34.02 27.12
N GLN A 143 -4.60 33.10 27.12
CA GLN A 143 -6.00 33.39 27.46
C GLN A 143 -6.25 33.40 28.96
N LEU A 144 -5.31 32.88 29.77
CA LEU A 144 -5.38 32.86 31.23
C LEU A 144 -4.73 34.10 31.87
N PHE A 145 -4.05 34.93 31.09
CA PHE A 145 -3.42 36.16 31.58
C PHE A 145 -4.49 37.18 31.98
N ASP A 146 -4.54 37.52 33.28
CA ASP A 146 -5.40 38.58 33.79
C ASP A 146 -4.62 39.90 33.89
N PRO A 147 -4.91 40.89 33.01
CA PRO A 147 -4.19 42.17 32.99
C PRO A 147 -4.42 43.03 34.23
N MET A 148 -5.40 42.70 35.09
CA MET A 148 -5.72 43.46 36.29
C MET A 148 -4.89 43.03 37.51
N THR A 149 -4.46 41.76 37.56
CA THR A 149 -3.66 41.19 38.65
C THR A 149 -2.20 40.96 38.25
N GLY A 150 -1.91 40.88 36.94
CA GLY A 150 -0.55 40.69 36.42
C GLY A 150 0.02 39.29 36.66
N GLU A 151 -0.81 38.35 37.10
CA GLU A 151 -0.42 36.95 37.34
C GLU A 151 -0.97 36.03 36.23
N GLY A 152 -0.20 35.00 35.89
CA GLY A 152 -0.52 33.97 34.90
C GLY A 152 -0.06 32.59 35.34
#